data_AF-A0A0A1T339-F1
#
_entry.id   AF-A0A0A1T339-F1
#
_cell.length_a   1.000
_cell.length_b   1.000
_cell.length_c   1.000
_cell.angle_alpha   90.00
_cell.angle_beta   90.00
_cell.angle_gamma   90.00
#
_symmetry.space_group_name_H-M   'P 1'
#
loop_
_entity.id
_entity.type
_entity.pdbx_description
1 polymer ?
#
loop_
_entity_poly.entity_id
_entity_poly.type
_entity_poly.pdbx_seq_one_letter_code
_entity_poly.pdbx_strand_id
1 'polypeptide(L)'
;MATAVVEPVAASEPVADAPAPAAAVVEKDATTSVAVDMTKPEDFEGNIDTTNQIPSAETIEKINSFVVLDSDGKSHTFESLYNGPNSPRRVLLIFVRHFFCGNCQNYLEMLSESITPEALLALPISTFIAVIGCGDPALISMYRDATKCPYPIYTDPQHALFNALGMIKTLSLGERPAYMKNSLLQTTILGVKQALKSIPKGLTFKSGDQRQVGGEFLFEPVDITTPVSTPMEDKTVSLGNTLDGSVATANEATHFRETKRVTWAHRMKNTRDHAEIPELMEVLGLDGQGKPIEDSKRWAAALAARKGTGLSMAPQIKNAVAAAANETK
;
A
#
# COMPACT_ATOMS: atom_id res chain seq x y z
N MET A 1 102.75 17.33 23.02
CA MET A 1 102.78 15.89 23.39
C MET A 1 101.75 15.16 22.54
N ALA A 2 101.96 13.86 22.30
CA ALA A 2 101.11 12.98 21.47
C ALA A 2 100.98 13.40 19.97
N THR A 3 101.48 12.52 19.08
CA THR A 3 101.41 12.62 17.62
C THR A 3 100.86 11.30 17.01
N ALA A 4 100.60 11.28 15.70
CA ALA A 4 100.09 10.16 14.87
C ALA A 4 100.85 8.81 15.02
N VAL A 5 100.43 7.62 14.51
CA VAL A 5 100.21 7.13 13.11
C VAL A 5 99.41 5.79 13.19
N VAL A 6 98.38 5.38 12.42
CA VAL A 6 98.09 5.24 10.95
C VAL A 6 98.60 3.87 10.35
N GLU A 7 97.86 3.01 9.61
CA GLU A 7 96.47 3.09 9.09
C GLU A 7 95.63 1.76 8.98
N PRO A 8 95.81 0.78 8.03
CA PRO A 8 94.62 0.25 7.31
C PRO A 8 94.48 -1.30 7.03
N VAL A 9 93.36 -1.65 6.35
CA VAL A 9 93.01 -2.90 5.58
C VAL A 9 92.50 -4.11 6.39
N ALA A 10 91.39 -4.83 6.07
CA ALA A 10 90.17 -4.68 5.22
C ALA A 10 89.18 -5.86 5.58
N ALA A 11 88.14 -6.33 4.86
CA ALA A 11 87.58 -6.08 3.52
C ALA A 11 86.11 -6.58 3.34
N SER A 12 85.41 -5.97 2.35
CA SER A 12 84.40 -6.52 1.40
C SER A 12 83.12 -7.30 1.82
N GLU A 13 82.00 -6.82 1.27
CA GLU A 13 80.63 -7.38 1.15
C GLU A 13 80.49 -8.29 -0.14
N PRO A 14 79.32 -8.62 -0.78
CA PRO A 14 77.89 -8.27 -0.52
C PRO A 14 76.76 -9.31 -0.89
N VAL A 15 75.50 -8.86 -0.73
CA VAL A 15 74.18 -9.31 -1.30
C VAL A 15 73.63 -10.73 -1.02
N ALA A 16 72.36 -10.77 -0.61
CA ALA A 16 71.38 -11.82 -0.97
C ALA A 16 70.01 -11.16 -1.25
N ASP A 17 69.21 -11.71 -2.18
CA ASP A 17 67.97 -11.11 -2.71
C ASP A 17 66.70 -11.90 -2.29
N ALA A 18 65.51 -11.33 -2.54
CA ALA A 18 64.20 -11.84 -2.14
C ALA A 18 63.70 -13.05 -2.97
N PRO A 19 62.63 -13.72 -2.50
CA PRO A 19 61.57 -14.08 -3.44
C PRO A 19 60.13 -14.01 -2.88
N ALA A 20 59.19 -13.80 -3.80
CA ALA A 20 57.76 -14.12 -3.70
C ALA A 20 57.18 -14.22 -5.13
N PRO A 21 55.97 -14.77 -5.36
CA PRO A 21 55.18 -15.72 -4.57
C PRO A 21 55.01 -17.07 -5.33
N ALA A 22 54.21 -17.99 -4.81
CA ALA A 22 53.76 -19.19 -5.54
C ALA A 22 52.26 -19.47 -5.28
N ALA A 23 51.58 -20.11 -6.23
CA ALA A 23 50.12 -20.29 -6.20
C ALA A 23 49.69 -21.71 -6.64
N ALA A 24 48.45 -22.04 -6.28
CA ALA A 24 47.63 -23.18 -6.74
C ALA A 24 48.10 -24.61 -6.41
N VAL A 25 47.26 -25.30 -5.61
CA VAL A 25 46.87 -26.69 -5.89
C VAL A 25 45.35 -26.76 -5.79
N VAL A 26 44.71 -27.63 -6.57
CA VAL A 26 43.26 -27.85 -6.58
C VAL A 26 43.00 -29.32 -6.31
N GLU A 27 42.14 -29.61 -5.33
CA GLU A 27 41.49 -30.91 -5.19
C GLU A 27 39.96 -30.75 -5.21
N LYS A 28 39.25 -31.83 -5.53
CA LYS A 28 37.86 -31.78 -5.98
C LYS A 28 37.02 -32.92 -5.40
N ASP A 29 35.74 -32.62 -5.20
CA ASP A 29 34.63 -33.53 -4.92
C ASP A 29 34.64 -34.37 -3.63
N ALA A 30 33.71 -34.02 -2.75
CA ALA A 30 33.00 -34.95 -1.87
C ALA A 30 31.53 -34.50 -1.82
N THR A 31 30.75 -34.91 -2.82
CA THR A 31 29.40 -34.37 -3.08
C THR A 31 28.37 -34.86 -2.06
N THR A 32 28.10 -34.06 -1.02
CA THR A 32 27.01 -34.32 -0.05
C THR A 32 25.71 -33.66 -0.50
N SER A 33 24.80 -34.45 -1.08
CA SER A 33 23.46 -34.00 -1.48
C SER A 33 22.56 -33.78 -0.26
N VAL A 34 22.63 -32.58 0.32
CA VAL A 34 21.65 -32.11 1.31
C VAL A 34 20.28 -32.05 0.66
N ALA A 35 19.36 -32.92 1.10
CA ALA A 35 17.98 -32.92 0.63
C ALA A 35 17.23 -31.71 1.19
N VAL A 36 17.09 -30.66 0.39
CA VAL A 36 16.34 -29.44 0.76
C VAL A 36 14.84 -29.77 0.79
N ASP A 37 14.23 -29.66 1.97
CA ASP A 37 12.80 -29.83 2.20
C ASP A 37 12.01 -28.65 1.61
N MET A 38 11.66 -28.75 0.32
CA MET A 38 10.89 -27.73 -0.40
C MET A 38 9.43 -27.56 0.08
N THR A 39 8.99 -28.26 1.14
CA THR A 39 7.66 -28.03 1.74
C THR A 39 7.59 -26.76 2.59
N LYS A 40 8.75 -26.13 2.91
CA LYS A 40 8.84 -24.87 3.66
C LYS A 40 9.64 -23.84 2.88
N PRO A 41 9.04 -22.74 2.41
CA PRO A 41 9.82 -21.59 1.95
C PRO A 41 10.54 -20.95 3.13
N GLU A 42 11.80 -20.58 2.94
CA GLU A 42 12.60 -19.91 3.96
C GLU A 42 11.99 -18.54 4.30
N ASP A 43 11.55 -18.35 5.55
CA ASP A 43 11.09 -17.05 6.04
C ASP A 43 12.31 -16.14 6.29
N PHE A 44 12.76 -15.47 5.23
CA PHE A 44 13.91 -14.56 5.22
C PHE A 44 13.76 -13.42 6.24
N GLU A 45 14.69 -13.33 7.20
CA GLU A 45 14.73 -12.27 8.22
C GLU A 45 15.26 -10.94 7.64
N GLY A 46 14.47 -10.33 6.76
CA GLY A 46 14.76 -9.03 6.15
C GLY A 46 13.53 -8.39 5.51
N ASN A 47 13.73 -7.22 4.89
CA ASN A 47 12.76 -6.74 3.90
C ASN A 47 12.87 -7.63 2.65
N ILE A 48 11.74 -8.07 2.09
CA ILE A 48 11.73 -8.70 0.78
C ILE A 48 11.64 -7.58 -0.27
N ASP A 49 12.43 -7.70 -1.34
CA ASP A 49 12.37 -6.75 -2.45
C ASP A 49 11.00 -6.80 -3.13
N THR A 50 10.27 -5.69 -3.04
CA THR A 50 9.09 -5.40 -3.85
C THR A 50 9.26 -4.04 -4.53
N THR A 51 8.56 -3.87 -5.64
CA THR A 51 8.58 -2.66 -6.45
C THR A 51 7.42 -1.74 -6.08
N ASN A 52 7.65 -0.42 -6.07
CA ASN A 52 6.57 0.57 -5.96
C ASN A 52 6.16 1.15 -7.32
N GLN A 53 6.66 0.58 -8.42
CA GLN A 53 6.25 0.92 -9.78
C GLN A 53 4.72 0.87 -9.95
N ILE A 54 4.20 1.90 -10.62
CA ILE A 54 2.80 2.02 -11.01
C ILE A 54 2.42 0.80 -11.88
N PRO A 55 1.29 0.12 -11.62
CA PRO A 55 0.82 -0.98 -12.47
C PRO A 55 0.64 -0.55 -13.93
N SER A 56 0.93 -1.44 -14.89
CA SER A 56 0.70 -1.15 -16.31
C SER A 56 -0.79 -1.01 -16.63
N ALA A 57 -1.14 -0.31 -17.71
CA ALA A 57 -2.53 -0.20 -18.17
C ALA A 57 -3.18 -1.57 -18.38
N GLU A 58 -2.46 -2.52 -19.00
CA GLU A 58 -2.84 -3.93 -19.15
C GLU A 58 -3.09 -4.62 -17.78
N THR A 59 -2.26 -4.33 -16.77
CA THR A 59 -2.45 -4.87 -15.41
C THR A 59 -3.76 -4.36 -14.80
N ILE A 60 -4.06 -3.06 -14.96
CA ILE A 60 -5.32 -2.46 -14.48
C ILE A 60 -6.52 -3.04 -15.25
N GLU A 61 -6.50 -3.02 -16.58
CA GLU A 61 -7.56 -3.57 -17.44
C GLU A 61 -7.89 -5.03 -17.09
N LYS A 62 -6.86 -5.86 -16.88
CA LYS A 62 -7.01 -7.25 -16.44
C LYS A 62 -7.74 -7.36 -15.09
N ILE A 63 -7.34 -6.58 -14.09
CA ILE A 63 -7.93 -6.67 -12.74
C ILE A 63 -9.29 -5.98 -12.60
N ASN A 64 -9.71 -5.11 -13.53
CA ASN A 64 -11.05 -4.48 -13.52
C ASN A 64 -12.18 -5.48 -13.31
N SER A 65 -12.05 -6.66 -13.94
CA SER A 65 -13.01 -7.77 -13.91
C SER A 65 -13.00 -8.60 -12.63
N PHE A 66 -11.99 -8.45 -11.76
CA PHE A 66 -11.83 -9.28 -10.57
C PHE A 66 -12.89 -8.92 -9.52
N VAL A 67 -13.32 -9.92 -8.74
CA VAL A 67 -14.39 -9.76 -7.76
C VAL A 67 -13.83 -9.50 -6.38
N VAL A 68 -14.41 -8.50 -5.69
CA VAL A 68 -14.31 -8.34 -4.24
C VAL A 68 -15.69 -8.49 -3.59
N LEU A 69 -15.71 -8.88 -2.32
CA LEU A 69 -16.93 -9.03 -1.53
C LEU A 69 -17.05 -7.91 -0.49
N ASP A 70 -18.24 -7.40 -0.24
CA ASP A 70 -18.54 -6.52 0.90
C ASP A 70 -18.86 -7.32 2.18
N SER A 71 -19.28 -6.64 3.25
CA SER A 71 -19.65 -7.24 4.53
C SER A 71 -20.82 -8.21 4.48
N ASP A 72 -21.71 -8.07 3.49
CA ASP A 72 -22.89 -8.91 3.30
C ASP A 72 -22.56 -10.10 2.36
N GLY A 73 -21.31 -10.20 1.90
CA GLY A 73 -20.85 -11.21 0.95
C GLY A 73 -21.28 -10.94 -0.50
N LYS A 74 -21.80 -9.74 -0.79
CA LYS A 74 -22.20 -9.35 -2.15
C LYS A 74 -20.97 -9.03 -3.00
N SER A 75 -20.96 -9.54 -4.22
CA SER A 75 -19.90 -9.33 -5.21
C SER A 75 -19.95 -7.95 -5.86
N HIS A 76 -18.78 -7.33 -5.96
CA HIS A 76 -18.51 -6.10 -6.72
C HIS A 76 -17.30 -6.33 -7.63
N THR A 77 -17.25 -5.71 -8.81
CA THR A 77 -16.03 -5.73 -9.64
C THR A 77 -15.03 -4.73 -9.09
N PHE A 78 -13.73 -5.01 -9.20
CA PHE A 78 -12.68 -4.10 -8.74
C PHE A 78 -12.76 -2.72 -9.42
N GLU A 79 -13.12 -2.67 -10.71
CA GLU A 79 -13.40 -1.39 -11.38
C GLU A 79 -14.48 -0.58 -10.65
N SER A 80 -15.56 -1.21 -10.16
CA SER A 80 -16.68 -0.49 -9.55
C SER A 80 -16.30 0.31 -8.29
N LEU A 81 -15.21 -0.06 -7.60
CA LEU A 81 -14.71 0.63 -6.41
C LEU A 81 -14.12 2.02 -6.73
N TYR A 82 -13.68 2.27 -7.96
CA TYR A 82 -13.11 3.56 -8.38
C TYR A 82 -13.73 4.15 -9.67
N ASN A 83 -14.52 3.38 -10.41
CA ASN A 83 -15.17 3.77 -11.66
C ASN A 83 -16.63 3.26 -11.77
N GLY A 84 -17.26 3.00 -10.62
CA GLY A 84 -18.70 2.74 -10.52
C GLY A 84 -19.56 3.99 -10.79
N PRO A 85 -20.89 3.83 -10.89
CA PRO A 85 -21.82 4.96 -10.92
C PRO A 85 -21.60 5.89 -9.72
N ASN A 86 -21.59 7.20 -9.95
CA ASN A 86 -21.32 8.22 -8.93
C ASN A 86 -19.98 8.05 -8.18
N SER A 87 -19.00 7.35 -8.77
CA SER A 87 -17.66 7.19 -8.18
C SER A 87 -16.95 8.54 -7.99
N PRO A 88 -16.32 8.78 -6.83
CA PRO A 88 -15.44 9.92 -6.62
C PRO A 88 -14.33 9.98 -7.67
N ARG A 89 -13.94 11.20 -8.08
CA ARG A 89 -12.95 11.39 -9.15
C ARG A 89 -11.57 10.86 -8.74
N ARG A 90 -11.23 10.92 -7.44
CA ARG A 90 -9.99 10.36 -6.86
C ARG A 90 -10.33 9.30 -5.82
N VAL A 91 -9.70 8.12 -5.88
CA VAL A 91 -9.94 7.02 -4.95
C VAL A 91 -8.61 6.39 -4.52
N LEU A 92 -8.35 6.37 -3.21
CA LEU A 92 -7.24 5.65 -2.60
C LEU A 92 -7.72 4.27 -2.13
N LEU A 93 -7.17 3.21 -2.71
CA LEU A 93 -7.44 1.83 -2.31
C LEU A 93 -6.33 1.33 -1.37
N ILE A 94 -6.69 0.99 -0.14
CA ILE A 94 -5.79 0.54 0.92
C ILE A 94 -5.98 -0.96 1.15
N PHE A 95 -5.00 -1.75 0.72
CA PHE A 95 -4.98 -3.19 0.94
C PHE A 95 -4.40 -3.49 2.33
N VAL A 96 -5.20 -4.05 3.23
CA VAL A 96 -4.76 -4.51 4.56
C VAL A 96 -4.44 -5.99 4.56
N ARG A 97 -3.47 -6.37 5.40
CA ARG A 97 -2.88 -7.72 5.42
C ARG A 97 -3.90 -8.84 5.66
N HIS A 98 -4.58 -8.80 6.81
CA HIS A 98 -5.60 -9.76 7.25
C HIS A 98 -6.37 -9.15 8.42
N PHE A 99 -7.64 -9.54 8.64
CA PHE A 99 -8.53 -8.84 9.58
C PHE A 99 -8.14 -8.98 11.07
N PHE A 100 -7.25 -9.90 11.44
CA PHE A 100 -6.69 -9.98 12.81
C PHE A 100 -5.29 -9.33 12.93
N CYS A 101 -4.83 -8.59 11.92
CA CYS A 101 -3.52 -7.94 11.95
C CYS A 101 -3.53 -6.68 12.82
N GLY A 102 -3.03 -6.78 14.06
CA GLY A 102 -2.93 -5.63 14.98
C GLY A 102 -2.12 -4.45 14.43
N ASN A 103 -1.16 -4.68 13.53
CA ASN A 103 -0.44 -3.59 12.83
C ASN A 103 -1.37 -2.81 11.91
N CYS A 104 -2.26 -3.49 11.16
CA CYS A 104 -3.23 -2.86 10.25
C CYS A 104 -4.40 -2.23 11.01
N GLN A 105 -4.78 -2.77 12.16
CA GLN A 105 -5.81 -2.18 13.00
C GLN A 105 -5.36 -0.84 13.60
N ASN A 106 -4.16 -0.80 14.18
CA ASN A 106 -3.53 0.44 14.64
C ASN A 106 -3.33 1.45 13.49
N TYR A 107 -3.05 0.95 12.28
CA TYR A 107 -2.92 1.78 11.08
C TYR A 107 -4.25 2.44 10.68
N LEU A 108 -5.34 1.66 10.58
CA LEU A 108 -6.65 2.17 10.22
C LEU A 108 -7.25 3.09 11.30
N GLU A 109 -7.01 2.82 12.59
CA GLU A 109 -7.41 3.74 13.67
C GLU A 109 -6.70 5.09 13.53
N MET A 110 -5.37 5.10 13.34
CA MET A 110 -4.60 6.32 13.08
C MET A 110 -5.02 7.06 11.80
N LEU A 111 -5.26 6.31 10.72
CA LEU A 111 -5.76 6.85 9.45
C LEU A 111 -7.10 7.57 9.67
N SER A 112 -8.02 6.94 10.41
CA SER A 112 -9.37 7.46 10.67
C SER A 112 -9.39 8.64 11.66
N GLU A 113 -8.39 8.73 12.55
CA GLU A 113 -8.19 9.91 13.43
C GLU A 113 -7.67 11.13 12.65
N SER A 114 -6.74 10.92 11.71
CA SER A 114 -6.02 11.98 11.00
C SER A 114 -6.70 12.43 9.71
N ILE A 115 -7.22 11.48 8.92
CA ILE A 115 -7.93 11.70 7.66
C ILE A 115 -9.37 11.28 7.90
N THR A 116 -10.31 12.21 7.76
CA THR A 116 -11.74 11.98 8.00
C THR A 116 -12.55 12.15 6.70
N PRO A 117 -13.75 11.57 6.59
CA PRO A 117 -14.62 11.76 5.44
C PRO A 117 -14.91 13.24 5.15
N GLU A 118 -15.05 14.07 6.19
CA GLU A 118 -15.30 15.51 6.06
C GLU A 118 -14.11 16.26 5.47
N ALA A 119 -12.88 15.86 5.85
CA ALA A 119 -11.66 16.41 5.26
C ALA A 119 -11.50 16.02 3.78
N LEU A 120 -11.88 14.79 3.42
CA LEU A 120 -11.88 14.33 2.02
C LEU A 120 -12.96 15.01 1.17
N LEU A 121 -14.13 15.31 1.76
CA LEU A 121 -15.22 16.06 1.11
C LEU A 121 -14.90 17.56 0.98
N ALA A 122 -13.97 18.10 1.78
CA ALA A 122 -13.49 19.48 1.68
C ALA A 122 -12.41 19.67 0.60
N LEU A 123 -11.94 18.61 -0.06
CA LEU A 123 -10.98 18.70 -1.16
C LEU A 123 -11.65 19.22 -2.45
N PRO A 124 -10.95 20.03 -3.29
CA PRO A 124 -11.52 20.62 -4.50
C PRO A 124 -11.96 19.62 -5.59
N ILE A 125 -11.52 18.37 -5.49
CA ILE A 125 -11.95 17.25 -6.34
C ILE A 125 -12.40 16.12 -5.41
N SER A 126 -13.57 15.54 -5.70
CA SER A 126 -14.17 14.48 -4.89
C SER A 126 -13.17 13.32 -4.71
N THR A 127 -12.74 13.14 -3.46
CA THR A 127 -11.67 12.21 -3.07
C THR A 127 -12.23 11.24 -2.03
N PHE A 128 -11.82 9.98 -2.08
CA PHE A 128 -12.37 8.92 -1.23
C PHE A 128 -11.33 7.84 -0.92
N ILE A 129 -11.59 7.08 0.14
CA ILE A 129 -10.75 5.94 0.56
C ILE A 129 -11.64 4.70 0.67
N ALA A 130 -11.15 3.56 0.18
CA ALA A 130 -11.75 2.25 0.43
C ALA A 130 -10.67 1.25 0.87
N VAL A 131 -11.05 0.31 1.74
CA VAL A 131 -10.14 -0.70 2.30
C VAL A 131 -10.44 -2.07 1.69
N ILE A 132 -9.41 -2.87 1.42
CA ILE A 132 -9.53 -4.24 0.88
C ILE A 132 -8.71 -5.19 1.75
N GLY A 133 -9.35 -6.20 2.35
CA GLY A 133 -8.67 -7.31 3.05
C GLY A 133 -8.60 -8.59 2.21
N CYS A 134 -8.11 -9.68 2.82
CA CYS A 134 -8.16 -11.03 2.25
C CYS A 134 -8.85 -12.08 3.16
N GLY A 135 -9.61 -11.62 4.16
CA GLY A 135 -10.35 -12.50 5.08
C GLY A 135 -11.77 -12.80 4.62
N ASP A 136 -12.45 -13.70 5.33
CA ASP A 136 -13.87 -13.99 5.09
C ASP A 136 -14.73 -12.72 5.30
N PRO A 137 -15.69 -12.39 4.40
CA PRO A 137 -16.47 -11.16 4.47
C PRO A 137 -17.26 -10.99 5.77
N ALA A 138 -17.67 -12.09 6.43
CA ALA A 138 -18.38 -12.04 7.70
C ALA A 138 -17.55 -11.43 8.85
N LEU A 139 -16.23 -11.27 8.68
CA LEU A 139 -15.35 -10.58 9.63
C LEU A 139 -15.31 -9.05 9.42
N ILE A 140 -15.81 -8.52 8.30
CA ILE A 140 -15.67 -7.10 7.95
C ILE A 140 -16.36 -6.18 8.97
N SER A 141 -17.56 -6.52 9.44
CA SER A 141 -18.29 -5.69 10.42
C SER A 141 -17.52 -5.57 11.74
N MET A 142 -17.06 -6.70 12.29
CA MET A 142 -16.21 -6.72 13.49
C MET A 142 -14.88 -5.96 13.28
N TYR A 143 -14.29 -6.05 12.09
CA TYR A 143 -13.05 -5.34 11.77
C TYR A 143 -13.26 -3.83 11.68
N ARG A 144 -14.39 -3.38 11.10
CA ARG A 144 -14.83 -1.98 11.11
C ARG A 144 -14.97 -1.47 12.54
N ASP A 145 -15.72 -2.18 13.39
CA ASP A 145 -15.98 -1.78 14.78
C ASP A 145 -14.68 -1.69 15.59
N ALA A 146 -13.79 -2.67 15.44
CA ALA A 146 -12.50 -2.73 16.14
C ALA A 146 -11.51 -1.64 15.70
N THR A 147 -11.63 -1.11 14.48
CA THR A 147 -10.75 -0.07 13.92
C THR A 147 -11.37 1.32 13.87
N LYS A 148 -12.69 1.44 14.15
CA LYS A 148 -13.51 2.64 13.96
C LYS A 148 -13.48 3.19 12.52
N CYS A 149 -13.16 2.34 11.55
CA CYS A 149 -12.92 2.75 10.17
C CYS A 149 -14.21 3.25 9.49
N PRO A 150 -14.29 4.53 9.07
CA PRO A 150 -15.48 5.09 8.43
C PRO A 150 -15.60 4.68 6.95
N TYR A 151 -14.50 4.21 6.35
CA TYR A 151 -14.41 3.86 4.94
C TYR A 151 -15.08 2.52 4.63
N PRO A 152 -15.64 2.30 3.42
CA PRO A 152 -16.10 0.99 3.01
C PRO A 152 -14.93 0.01 3.03
N ILE A 153 -15.22 -1.23 3.41
CA ILE A 153 -14.25 -2.30 3.56
C ILE A 153 -14.77 -3.47 2.73
N TYR A 154 -13.93 -3.96 1.84
CA TYR A 154 -14.17 -5.12 0.98
C TYR A 154 -13.14 -6.21 1.28
N THR A 155 -13.26 -7.36 0.62
CA THR A 155 -12.27 -8.43 0.70
C THR A 155 -12.09 -9.18 -0.63
N ASP A 156 -10.85 -9.63 -0.87
CA ASP A 156 -10.44 -10.59 -1.90
C ASP A 156 -9.90 -11.87 -1.20
N PRO A 157 -10.78 -12.80 -0.79
CA PRO A 157 -10.37 -14.05 -0.13
C PRO A 157 -9.55 -14.99 -1.03
N GLN A 158 -9.57 -14.76 -2.34
CA GLN A 158 -8.84 -15.53 -3.34
C GLN A 158 -7.42 -15.00 -3.58
N HIS A 159 -7.07 -13.84 -3.00
CA HIS A 159 -5.82 -13.11 -3.23
C HIS A 159 -5.57 -12.76 -4.72
N ALA A 160 -6.61 -12.74 -5.56
CA ALA A 160 -6.46 -12.49 -7.00
C ALA A 160 -5.91 -11.08 -7.27
N LEU A 161 -6.45 -10.05 -6.62
CA LEU A 161 -5.96 -8.67 -6.68
C LEU A 161 -4.60 -8.54 -6.01
N PHE A 162 -4.41 -9.15 -4.83
CA PHE A 162 -3.13 -9.11 -4.13
C PHE A 162 -1.99 -9.64 -5.02
N ASN A 163 -2.17 -10.82 -5.63
CA ASN A 163 -1.20 -11.42 -6.53
C ASN A 163 -1.00 -10.57 -7.81
N ALA A 164 -2.09 -10.13 -8.46
CA ALA A 164 -2.00 -9.40 -9.73
C ALA A 164 -1.43 -7.98 -9.60
N LEU A 165 -1.63 -7.32 -8.45
CA LEU A 165 -0.99 -6.05 -8.13
C LEU A 165 0.46 -6.21 -7.66
N GLY A 166 0.93 -7.42 -7.34
CA GLY A 166 2.30 -7.69 -6.90
C GLY A 166 2.54 -7.57 -5.39
N MET A 167 1.52 -7.76 -4.56
CA MET A 167 1.65 -7.76 -3.09
C MET A 167 2.09 -9.15 -2.59
N ILE A 168 3.28 -9.18 -1.99
CA ILE A 168 4.02 -10.41 -1.63
C ILE A 168 3.48 -11.12 -0.38
N LYS A 169 4.12 -12.24 0.00
CA LYS A 169 3.84 -12.98 1.23
C LYS A 169 5.10 -13.10 2.10
N THR A 170 5.08 -12.52 3.30
CA THR A 170 6.16 -12.57 4.30
C THR A 170 5.62 -12.40 5.73
N LEU A 171 6.33 -12.99 6.70
CA LEU A 171 6.11 -12.77 8.14
C LEU A 171 7.09 -11.75 8.76
N SER A 172 8.05 -11.24 7.97
CA SER A 172 9.04 -10.26 8.43
C SER A 172 8.37 -9.05 9.08
N LEU A 173 8.87 -8.63 10.25
CA LEU A 173 8.30 -7.49 10.98
C LEU A 173 8.81 -6.15 10.48
N GLY A 174 10.03 -6.09 9.93
CA GLY A 174 10.71 -4.85 9.56
C GLY A 174 10.80 -3.80 10.68
N GLU A 175 11.06 -2.56 10.27
CA GLU A 175 11.21 -1.41 11.16
C GLU A 175 9.91 -1.02 11.88
N ARG A 176 10.00 -0.03 12.79
CA ARG A 176 8.85 0.47 13.56
C ARG A 176 8.29 1.76 12.90
N PRO A 177 7.22 1.68 12.09
CA PRO A 177 6.65 2.82 11.36
C PRO A 177 6.20 3.99 12.24
N ALA A 178 6.00 5.15 11.60
CA ALA A 178 5.64 6.42 12.24
C ALA A 178 4.22 6.45 12.82
N TYR A 179 3.30 5.61 12.34
CA TYR A 179 1.93 5.55 12.88
C TYR A 179 1.78 4.82 14.24
N MET A 180 2.72 3.96 14.65
CA MET A 180 2.53 3.21 15.91
C MET A 180 2.69 4.06 17.18
N LYS A 181 1.60 4.23 17.95
CA LYS A 181 1.59 4.75 19.34
C LYS A 181 2.08 3.67 20.33
N ASN A 182 2.84 4.04 21.35
CA ASN A 182 3.51 3.08 22.25
C ASN A 182 2.60 2.44 23.31
N SER A 183 1.47 3.06 23.67
CA SER A 183 0.54 2.57 24.71
C SER A 183 -0.61 1.71 24.17
N LEU A 184 -1.05 1.93 22.93
CA LEU A 184 -2.25 1.26 22.38
C LEU A 184 -2.06 -0.22 22.07
N LEU A 185 -0.82 -0.70 21.84
CA LEU A 185 -0.56 -2.09 21.47
C LEU A 185 -1.19 -3.11 22.43
N GLN A 186 -1.17 -2.81 23.73
CA GLN A 186 -1.77 -3.66 24.76
C GLN A 186 -3.31 -3.64 24.72
N THR A 187 -3.91 -2.49 24.42
CA THR A 187 -5.36 -2.29 24.26
C THR A 187 -5.89 -2.97 23.00
N THR A 188 -5.22 -2.80 21.85
CA THR A 188 -5.63 -3.43 20.58
C THR A 188 -5.54 -4.96 20.67
N ILE A 189 -4.50 -5.51 21.32
CA ILE A 189 -4.39 -6.96 21.57
C ILE A 189 -5.52 -7.47 22.48
N LEU A 190 -5.98 -6.67 23.45
CA LEU A 190 -7.16 -7.00 24.27
C LEU A 190 -8.46 -6.90 23.47
N GLY A 191 -8.61 -5.89 22.61
CA GLY A 191 -9.74 -5.72 21.69
C GLY A 191 -9.89 -6.91 20.74
N VAL A 192 -8.80 -7.30 20.05
CA VAL A 192 -8.75 -8.50 19.19
C VAL A 192 -9.12 -9.76 19.98
N LYS A 193 -8.57 -9.95 21.18
CA LYS A 193 -8.90 -11.11 22.03
C LYS A 193 -10.35 -11.12 22.51
N GLN A 194 -11.00 -9.97 22.67
CA GLN A 194 -12.40 -9.90 23.07
C GLN A 194 -13.34 -10.07 21.87
N ALA A 195 -13.01 -9.49 20.72
CA ALA A 195 -13.71 -9.72 19.47
C ALA A 195 -13.66 -11.20 19.04
N LEU A 196 -12.48 -11.85 19.13
CA LEU A 196 -12.28 -13.28 18.87
C LEU A 196 -13.16 -14.21 19.73
N LYS A 197 -13.60 -13.79 20.92
CA LYS A 197 -14.54 -14.57 21.75
C LYS A 197 -15.99 -14.44 21.26
N SER A 198 -16.34 -13.34 20.62
CA SER A 198 -17.67 -13.08 20.06
C SER A 198 -17.82 -13.63 18.64
N ILE A 199 -16.72 -13.85 17.93
CA ILE A 199 -16.68 -14.47 16.60
C ILE A 199 -17.06 -15.96 16.70
N PRO A 200 -18.02 -16.46 15.89
CA PRO A 200 -18.34 -17.89 15.80
C PRO A 200 -17.10 -18.76 15.54
N LYS A 201 -17.00 -19.91 16.22
CA LYS A 201 -15.80 -20.79 16.20
C LYS A 201 -15.30 -21.22 14.81
N GLY A 202 -16.14 -21.16 13.77
CA GLY A 202 -15.76 -21.44 12.38
C GLY A 202 -15.09 -20.28 11.62
N LEU A 203 -15.04 -19.08 12.22
CA LEU A 203 -14.46 -17.86 11.61
C LEU A 203 -13.12 -17.45 12.24
N THR A 204 -12.73 -18.03 13.38
CA THR A 204 -11.48 -17.69 14.10
C THR A 204 -10.18 -18.05 13.35
N PHE A 205 -10.27 -18.80 12.25
CA PHE A 205 -9.14 -19.11 11.36
C PHE A 205 -9.25 -18.44 9.99
N LYS A 206 -10.31 -17.65 9.72
CA LYS A 206 -10.60 -17.09 8.39
C LYS A 206 -10.23 -15.62 8.20
N SER A 207 -9.28 -15.08 8.98
CA SER A 207 -8.94 -13.64 8.86
C SER A 207 -8.19 -13.24 7.59
N GLY A 208 -7.75 -14.23 6.79
CA GLY A 208 -6.85 -14.07 5.65
C GLY A 208 -5.50 -14.74 5.91
N ASP A 209 -4.70 -14.94 4.85
CA ASP A 209 -3.35 -15.52 4.98
C ASP A 209 -2.48 -14.64 5.88
N GLN A 210 -1.96 -15.22 6.96
CA GLN A 210 -1.12 -14.49 7.93
C GLN A 210 0.21 -14.02 7.34
N ARG A 211 0.63 -14.54 6.18
CA ARG A 211 1.83 -14.10 5.44
C ARG A 211 1.51 -12.98 4.45
N GLN A 212 0.27 -12.77 4.02
CA GLN A 212 -0.05 -11.72 3.03
C GLN A 212 0.38 -10.33 3.52
N VAL A 213 1.08 -9.55 2.70
CA VAL A 213 1.26 -8.12 2.94
C VAL A 213 0.36 -7.29 2.01
N GLY A 214 0.16 -6.03 2.36
CA GLY A 214 -0.74 -5.11 1.67
C GLY A 214 0.00 -4.05 0.86
N GLY A 215 -0.64 -2.89 0.73
CA GLY A 215 -0.16 -1.74 -0.02
C GLY A 215 -1.27 -0.72 -0.26
N GLU A 216 -0.96 0.34 -0.98
CA GLU A 216 -1.85 1.49 -1.20
C GLU A 216 -1.73 1.97 -2.64
N PHE A 217 -2.86 2.22 -3.31
CA PHE A 217 -2.90 2.62 -4.71
C PHE A 217 -3.87 3.79 -4.90
N LEU A 218 -3.37 4.92 -5.38
CA LEU A 218 -4.18 6.10 -5.66
C LEU A 218 -4.60 6.12 -7.14
N PHE A 219 -5.90 6.01 -7.38
CA PHE A 219 -6.53 6.19 -8.68
C PHE A 219 -6.99 7.65 -8.82
N GLU A 220 -6.56 8.31 -9.89
CA GLU A 220 -6.91 9.70 -10.22
C GLU A 220 -7.30 9.80 -11.70
N PRO A 221 -8.05 10.83 -12.11
CA PRO A 221 -8.52 10.91 -13.47
C PRO A 221 -7.39 11.21 -14.46
N VAL A 222 -7.58 10.87 -15.73
CA VAL A 222 -6.55 11.13 -16.75
C VAL A 222 -6.31 12.63 -16.94
N ASP A 223 -7.37 13.44 -16.81
CA ASP A 223 -7.42 14.90 -16.91
C ASP A 223 -8.00 15.53 -15.62
N ILE A 224 -7.62 16.76 -15.30
CA ILE A 224 -8.17 17.54 -14.17
C ILE A 224 -9.53 18.13 -14.55
N THR A 225 -9.70 18.53 -15.82
CA THR A 225 -10.76 19.41 -16.33
C THR A 225 -12.05 18.69 -16.74
N THR A 226 -12.09 17.36 -16.64
CA THR A 226 -13.26 16.54 -17.01
C THR A 226 -14.54 17.06 -16.33
N PRO A 227 -15.66 17.23 -17.06
CA PRO A 227 -16.88 17.81 -16.48
C PRO A 227 -17.41 17.02 -15.29
N VAL A 228 -17.71 17.72 -14.19
CA VAL A 228 -18.37 17.13 -13.02
C VAL A 228 -19.84 16.92 -13.34
N SER A 229 -20.18 15.73 -13.82
CA SER A 229 -21.58 15.27 -13.82
C SER A 229 -22.05 15.17 -12.36
N THR A 230 -23.07 15.93 -12.00
CA THR A 230 -23.75 15.77 -10.71
C THR A 230 -24.40 14.38 -10.64
N PRO A 231 -24.43 13.73 -9.47
CA PRO A 231 -25.15 12.47 -9.30
C PRO A 231 -26.62 12.63 -9.70
N MET A 232 -27.06 11.86 -10.69
CA MET A 232 -28.49 11.70 -10.98
C MET A 232 -29.06 10.63 -10.06
N GLU A 233 -30.24 10.89 -9.50
CA GLU A 233 -30.98 9.90 -8.72
C GLU A 233 -31.47 8.76 -9.62
N ASP A 234 -31.26 7.51 -9.18
CA ASP A 234 -31.79 6.32 -9.84
C ASP A 234 -33.33 6.30 -9.78
N LYS A 235 -33.98 6.92 -10.77
CA LYS A 235 -35.43 6.79 -10.97
C LYS A 235 -35.75 5.39 -11.49
N THR A 236 -36.06 4.50 -10.56
CA THR A 236 -36.60 3.16 -10.80
C THR A 236 -37.94 3.24 -11.55
N VAL A 237 -37.87 3.17 -12.87
CA VAL A 237 -39.06 3.13 -13.73
C VAL A 237 -39.78 1.81 -13.56
N SER A 238 -40.94 1.84 -12.90
CA SER A 238 -41.83 0.69 -12.78
C SER A 238 -42.38 0.31 -14.17
N LEU A 239 -42.25 -0.95 -14.57
CA LEU A 239 -42.81 -1.46 -15.82
C LEU A 239 -44.35 -1.44 -15.77
N GLY A 240 -44.95 -0.56 -16.58
CA GLY A 240 -46.36 -0.62 -16.95
C GLY A 240 -46.51 -1.18 -18.37
N ASN A 241 -47.35 -2.19 -18.55
CA ASN A 241 -47.53 -2.85 -19.85
C ASN A 241 -48.27 -1.96 -20.88
N THR A 242 -47.67 -1.75 -22.04
CA THR A 242 -48.38 -1.50 -23.31
C THR A 242 -47.72 -2.28 -24.43
N LEU A 243 -48.55 -2.94 -25.26
CA LEU A 243 -48.12 -3.71 -26.42
C LEU A 243 -48.26 -2.85 -27.69
N ASP A 244 -47.15 -2.48 -28.33
CA ASP A 244 -47.12 -2.35 -29.80
C ASP A 244 -45.69 -2.53 -30.36
N GLY A 245 -45.57 -2.94 -31.62
CA GLY A 245 -44.31 -3.33 -32.24
C GLY A 245 -43.70 -2.24 -33.12
N SER A 246 -42.76 -1.47 -32.57
CA SER A 246 -41.83 -0.67 -33.39
C SER A 246 -40.41 -0.72 -32.80
N VAL A 247 -39.41 -0.91 -33.67
CA VAL A 247 -38.01 -0.97 -33.27
C VAL A 247 -37.45 0.44 -33.20
N ALA A 248 -37.32 0.98 -31.99
CA ALA A 248 -36.63 2.23 -31.69
C ALA A 248 -35.58 2.01 -30.59
N THR A 249 -34.30 1.99 -30.96
CA THR A 249 -33.16 1.81 -30.04
C THR A 249 -32.89 3.09 -29.26
N ALA A 250 -33.50 3.26 -28.09
CA ALA A 250 -33.38 4.49 -27.30
C ALA A 250 -33.51 4.29 -25.78
N ASN A 251 -32.47 3.72 -25.14
CA ASN A 251 -31.93 4.17 -23.84
C ASN A 251 -30.77 3.27 -23.34
N GLU A 252 -29.65 3.25 -24.05
CA GLU A 252 -28.38 3.19 -23.33
C GLU A 252 -28.06 4.59 -22.84
N ALA A 253 -28.45 4.88 -21.60
CA ALA A 253 -27.89 6.02 -20.88
C ALA A 253 -26.43 5.70 -20.56
N THR A 254 -25.54 5.96 -21.52
CA THR A 254 -24.10 5.71 -21.42
C THR A 254 -23.51 6.57 -20.29
N HIS A 255 -23.48 6.00 -19.09
CA HIS A 255 -22.94 6.64 -17.90
C HIS A 255 -21.50 7.08 -18.19
N PHE A 256 -21.25 8.39 -18.13
CA PHE A 256 -19.94 8.95 -18.44
C PHE A 256 -18.93 8.49 -17.37
N ARG A 257 -18.22 7.40 -17.68
CA ARG A 257 -17.12 6.88 -16.88
C ARG A 257 -15.86 7.66 -17.18
N GLU A 258 -15.51 8.57 -16.27
CA GLU A 258 -14.23 9.27 -16.31
C GLU A 258 -13.07 8.26 -16.22
N THR A 259 -12.25 8.18 -17.28
CA THR A 259 -11.07 7.33 -17.31
C THR A 259 -10.10 7.72 -16.20
N LYS A 260 -9.78 6.75 -15.33
CA LYS A 260 -8.82 6.91 -14.22
C LYS A 260 -7.60 6.02 -14.41
N ARG A 261 -6.47 6.44 -13.87
CA ARG A 261 -5.19 5.69 -13.83
C ARG A 261 -4.64 5.68 -12.42
N VAL A 262 -3.79 4.72 -12.08
CA VAL A 262 -2.98 4.82 -10.87
C VAL A 262 -1.90 5.88 -11.09
N THR A 263 -1.76 6.81 -10.15
CA THR A 263 -0.77 7.91 -10.22
C THR A 263 0.30 7.84 -9.14
N TRP A 264 -0.02 7.21 -8.01
CA TRP A 264 0.89 6.91 -6.91
C TRP A 264 0.58 5.50 -6.35
N ALA A 265 1.61 4.75 -5.99
CA ALA A 265 1.49 3.42 -5.41
C ALA A 265 2.57 3.11 -4.36
N HIS A 266 2.19 2.34 -3.36
CA HIS A 266 3.09 1.71 -2.40
C HIS A 266 2.72 0.24 -2.18
N ARG A 267 3.72 -0.61 -1.94
CA ARG A 267 3.57 -2.02 -1.57
C ARG A 267 4.43 -2.29 -0.35
N MET A 268 3.84 -2.91 0.67
CA MET A 268 4.53 -3.20 1.92
C MET A 268 5.70 -4.18 1.68
N LYS A 269 6.90 -3.90 2.18
CA LYS A 269 8.05 -4.84 2.14
C LYS A 269 8.06 -5.86 3.27
N ASN A 270 7.28 -5.61 4.32
CA ASN A 270 7.19 -6.37 5.56
C ASN A 270 5.80 -6.16 6.20
N THR A 271 5.52 -6.83 7.31
CA THR A 271 4.19 -6.84 7.96
C THR A 271 3.79 -5.54 8.68
N ARG A 272 4.63 -4.50 8.66
CA ARG A 272 4.40 -3.16 9.22
C ARG A 272 4.51 -2.02 8.21
N ASP A 273 4.92 -2.32 6.97
CA ASP A 273 5.35 -1.30 6.01
C ASP A 273 4.21 -0.62 5.25
N HIS A 274 3.17 -0.17 5.95
CA HIS A 274 2.14 0.68 5.34
C HIS A 274 2.71 2.09 5.04
N ALA A 275 2.11 2.79 4.07
CA ALA A 275 2.45 4.17 3.77
C ALA A 275 2.15 5.07 4.98
N GLU A 276 3.09 5.94 5.38
CA GLU A 276 2.92 6.72 6.60
C GLU A 276 1.82 7.78 6.43
N ILE A 277 1.02 8.02 7.47
CA ILE A 277 -0.12 8.96 7.42
C ILE A 277 0.26 10.37 6.90
N PRO A 278 1.42 10.96 7.23
CA PRO A 278 1.85 12.24 6.66
C PRO A 278 2.01 12.20 5.13
N GLU A 279 2.56 11.10 4.59
CA GLU A 279 2.75 10.88 3.16
C GLU A 279 1.39 10.74 2.46
N LEU A 280 0.44 9.99 3.04
CA LEU A 280 -0.92 9.92 2.50
C LEU A 280 -1.64 11.28 2.53
N MET A 281 -1.44 12.11 3.57
CA MET A 281 -2.04 13.44 3.62
C MET A 281 -1.48 14.38 2.54
N GLU A 282 -0.16 14.37 2.31
CA GLU A 282 0.49 15.08 1.20
C GLU A 282 -0.03 14.59 -0.17
N VAL A 283 -0.04 13.27 -0.38
CA VAL A 283 -0.51 12.61 -1.62
C VAL A 283 -2.00 12.89 -1.90
N LEU A 284 -2.84 13.01 -0.86
CA LEU A 284 -4.25 13.37 -1.03
C LEU A 284 -4.47 14.88 -1.18
N GLY A 285 -3.47 15.73 -0.89
CA GLY A 285 -3.56 17.19 -0.95
C GLY A 285 -4.16 17.85 0.30
N LEU A 286 -4.16 17.15 1.43
CA LEU A 286 -4.71 17.58 2.73
C LEU A 286 -3.75 18.52 3.49
N ASP A 287 -3.08 19.43 2.77
CA ASP A 287 -2.11 20.37 3.34
C ASP A 287 -2.79 21.33 4.34
N GLY A 288 -2.67 21.03 5.64
CA GLY A 288 -3.35 21.79 6.70
C GLY A 288 -4.82 21.43 6.92
N GLN A 289 -5.30 20.32 6.33
CA GLN A 289 -6.62 19.74 6.60
C GLN A 289 -6.47 18.38 7.30
N GLY A 290 -7.44 18.00 8.15
CA GLY A 290 -7.33 16.82 9.01
C GLY A 290 -6.54 17.07 10.31
N LYS A 291 -6.15 16.01 11.02
CA LYS A 291 -5.42 16.09 12.30
C LYS A 291 -3.98 15.56 12.14
N PRO A 292 -2.97 16.45 12.06
CA PRO A 292 -1.58 16.01 11.99
C PRO A 292 -1.14 15.36 13.30
N ILE A 293 -0.13 14.47 13.22
CA ILE A 293 0.47 13.83 14.38
C ILE A 293 1.26 14.89 15.17
N GLU A 294 1.00 15.02 16.47
CA GLU A 294 1.61 16.05 17.34
C GLU A 294 3.15 16.00 17.39
N ASP A 295 3.74 14.84 17.11
CA ASP A 295 5.19 14.65 16.98
C ASP A 295 5.69 15.15 15.61
N SER A 296 6.01 16.45 15.55
CA SER A 296 6.51 17.13 14.36
C SER A 296 7.85 16.58 13.85
N LYS A 297 8.69 15.97 14.70
CA LYS A 297 9.94 15.32 14.27
C LYS A 297 9.65 14.03 13.53
N ARG A 298 8.74 13.22 14.06
CA ARG A 298 8.29 11.96 13.45
C ARG A 298 7.49 12.21 12.17
N TRP A 299 6.71 13.30 12.11
CA TRP A 299 6.07 13.79 10.89
C TRP A 299 7.09 14.14 9.81
N ALA A 300 8.11 14.95 10.12
CA ALA A 300 9.16 15.32 9.18
C ALA A 300 9.98 14.12 8.70
N ALA A 301 10.29 13.17 9.59
CA ALA A 301 10.99 11.94 9.24
C ALA A 301 10.16 11.05 8.29
N ALA A 302 8.84 10.95 8.49
CA ALA A 302 7.95 10.20 7.61
C ALA A 302 7.90 10.80 6.19
N LEU A 303 7.75 12.12 6.07
CA LEU A 303 7.77 12.81 4.76
C LEU A 303 9.14 12.68 4.07
N ALA A 304 10.24 12.73 4.82
CA ALA A 304 11.58 12.54 4.27
C ALA A 304 11.85 11.10 3.80
N ALA A 305 11.17 10.11 4.38
CA ALA A 305 11.32 8.70 4.02
C ALA A 305 10.53 8.27 2.78
N ARG A 306 9.45 9.00 2.43
CA ARG A 306 8.48 8.79 1.33
C ARG A 306 8.55 7.39 0.68
N LYS A 307 7.71 6.48 1.17
CA LYS A 307 7.77 5.06 0.81
C LYS A 307 7.22 4.76 -0.58
N GLY A 308 6.10 5.39 -0.95
CA GLY A 308 5.44 5.18 -2.23
C GLY A 308 6.13 5.91 -3.37
N THR A 309 5.79 5.54 -4.61
CA THR A 309 6.32 6.22 -5.80
C THR A 309 5.22 6.58 -6.79
N GLY A 310 5.46 7.64 -7.57
CA GLY A 310 4.48 8.26 -8.44
C GLY A 310 4.31 9.74 -8.13
N LEU A 311 3.40 10.40 -8.85
CA LEU A 311 3.10 11.82 -8.73
C LEU A 311 1.57 11.99 -8.73
N SER A 312 1.00 12.26 -7.56
CA SER A 312 -0.41 12.64 -7.47
C SER A 312 -0.65 13.98 -8.17
N MET A 313 -1.89 14.18 -8.62
CA MET A 313 -2.41 15.42 -9.19
C MET A 313 -2.67 16.51 -8.13
N ALA A 314 -2.48 16.25 -6.83
CA ALA A 314 -2.71 17.23 -5.76
C ALA A 314 -2.01 18.60 -5.97
N PRO A 315 -0.72 18.69 -6.37
CA PRO A 315 -0.08 19.98 -6.69
C PRO A 315 -0.74 20.71 -7.86
N GLN A 316 -1.16 19.99 -8.91
CA GLN A 316 -1.81 20.56 -10.09
C GLN A 316 -3.22 21.06 -9.75
N ILE A 317 -3.97 20.33 -8.92
CA ILE A 317 -5.27 20.76 -8.39
C ILE A 317 -5.11 22.05 -7.57
N LYS A 318 -4.12 22.09 -6.67
CA LYS A 318 -3.79 23.26 -5.84
C LYS A 318 -3.48 24.50 -6.69
N ASN A 319 -2.71 24.32 -7.77
CA ASN A 319 -2.40 25.39 -8.72
C ASN A 319 -3.63 25.86 -9.52
N ALA A 320 -4.47 24.94 -10.00
CA ALA A 320 -5.68 25.27 -10.76
C ALA A 320 -6.70 26.06 -9.92
N VAL A 321 -6.89 25.66 -8.65
CA VAL A 321 -7.75 26.38 -7.70
C VAL A 321 -7.19 27.77 -7.38
N ALA A 322 -5.87 27.90 -7.21
CA ALA A 322 -5.23 29.19 -6.98
C ALA A 322 -5.33 30.14 -8.20
N ALA A 323 -5.30 29.60 -9.43
CA ALA A 323 -5.51 30.38 -10.64
C ALA A 323 -6.94 30.93 -10.72
N ALA A 324 -7.96 30.07 -10.60
CA ALA A 324 -9.38 30.49 -10.64
C ALA A 324 -9.72 31.52 -9.53
N ALA A 325 -9.14 31.37 -8.34
CA ALA A 325 -9.29 32.33 -7.23
C ALA A 325 -8.63 33.70 -7.46
N ASN A 326 -7.75 33.83 -8.46
CA ASN A 326 -7.16 35.10 -8.90
C ASN A 326 -7.87 35.68 -10.12
N GLU A 327 -8.46 34.85 -10.99
CA GLU A 327 -9.31 35.30 -12.11
C GLU A 327 -10.66 35.88 -11.66
N THR A 328 -11.06 35.65 -10.40
CA THR A 328 -12.32 36.12 -9.81
C THR A 328 -12.12 37.36 -8.89
N LYS A 329 -11.09 38.19 -9.17
CA LYS A 329 -10.74 39.40 -8.38
C LYS A 329 -10.47 40.62 -9.25
#